data_AF-A0A6J6UM94-F1
#
_entry.id   AF-A0A6J6UM94-F1
#
_cell.length_a   1.000
_cell.length_b   1.000
_cell.length_c   1.000
_cell.angle_alpha   90.00
_cell.angle_beta   90.00
_cell.angle_gamma   90.00
#
_symmetry.space_group_name_H-M   'P 1'
#
loop_
_entity.id
_entity.type
_entity.pdbx_description
1 polymer ?
#
loop_
_entity_poly.entity_id
_entity_poly.type
_entity_poly.pdbx_seq_one_letter_code
_entity_poly.pdbx_strand_id
1 'polypeptide(L)'
;MLGDALGAAGSIGTLIIAGSVFIFGVIFFLMAPAAIWAWVISWIPRKASHHIDVAGRIAWDSISGYTRGIVIVAFLDALLVFIGLLILGVPLAPALAAVVFIGAFIPVIGAPVATFFAAIVALAEKGPLIAVLVIVLTIIVGSFDGDVMQPLVMGKAVNLHPLAIVIAIAAGAIALGIVGALIAVPIAGAVYGIAKYVTGRDPEHPFNDEPEPQPVAAA
;
A
#
# COMPACT_ATOMS: atom_id res chain seq x y z
N MET A 1 -22.00 0.44 -41.54
CA MET A 1 -22.94 -0.47 -40.83
C MET A 1 -22.41 -1.89 -40.70
N LEU A 2 -22.30 -2.72 -41.76
CA LEU A 2 -21.71 -4.07 -41.63
C LEU A 2 -20.20 -4.06 -41.33
N GLY A 3 -19.44 -3.11 -41.87
CA GLY A 3 -18.00 -2.95 -41.59
C GLY A 3 -17.71 -2.52 -40.15
N ASP A 4 -18.51 -1.61 -39.59
CA ASP A 4 -18.36 -1.13 -38.20
C ASP A 4 -18.70 -2.23 -37.19
N ALA A 5 -19.71 -3.05 -37.48
CA ALA A 5 -20.08 -4.21 -36.65
C ALA A 5 -19.00 -5.30 -36.64
N LEU A 6 -18.36 -5.56 -37.79
CA LEU A 6 -17.23 -6.49 -37.89
C LEU A 6 -15.95 -5.96 -37.22
N GLY A 7 -15.70 -4.65 -37.30
CA GLY A 7 -14.60 -3.99 -36.59
C GLY A 7 -14.80 -4.01 -35.06
N ALA A 8 -16.02 -3.73 -34.59
CA ALA A 8 -16.38 -3.82 -33.18
C ALA A 8 -16.26 -5.25 -32.64
N ALA A 9 -16.77 -6.25 -33.36
CA ALA A 9 -16.65 -7.66 -32.99
C ALA A 9 -15.20 -8.13 -32.94
N GLY A 10 -14.36 -7.72 -33.89
CA GLY A 10 -12.92 -7.97 -33.88
C GLY A 10 -12.23 -7.35 -32.66
N SER A 11 -12.56 -6.11 -32.32
CA SER A 11 -11.98 -5.41 -31.16
C SER A 11 -12.34 -6.06 -29.82
N ILE A 12 -13.58 -6.53 -29.67
CA ILE A 12 -14.05 -7.25 -28.48
C ILE A 12 -13.34 -8.61 -28.38
N GLY A 13 -13.22 -9.32 -29.49
CA GLY A 13 -12.48 -10.59 -29.55
C GLY A 13 -11.01 -10.43 -29.16
N THR A 14 -10.34 -9.39 -29.68
CA THR A 14 -8.95 -9.08 -29.31
C THR A 14 -8.82 -8.71 -27.83
N LEU A 15 -9.74 -7.93 -27.26
CA LEU A 15 -9.76 -7.58 -25.84
C LEU A 15 -9.93 -8.83 -24.95
N ILE A 16 -10.81 -9.75 -25.32
CA ILE A 16 -11.03 -10.99 -24.57
C ILE A 16 -9.78 -11.86 -24.61
N ILE A 17 -9.16 -12.03 -25.78
CA ILE A 17 -7.95 -12.84 -25.95
C ILE A 17 -6.77 -12.19 -25.20
N ALA A 18 -6.53 -10.90 -25.42
CA ALA A 18 -5.45 -10.16 -24.76
C ALA A 18 -5.64 -10.13 -23.24
N GLY A 19 -6.86 -9.88 -22.77
CA GLY A 19 -7.21 -9.92 -21.35
C GLY A 19 -7.01 -11.30 -20.74
N SER A 20 -7.39 -12.36 -21.46
CA SER A 20 -7.20 -13.75 -21.02
C SER A 20 -5.72 -14.11 -20.95
N VAL A 21 -4.94 -13.82 -21.99
CA VAL A 21 -3.47 -14.05 -21.99
C VAL A 21 -2.80 -13.25 -20.88
N PHE A 22 -3.21 -12.00 -20.66
CA PHE A 22 -2.70 -11.17 -19.57
C PHE A 22 -3.02 -11.77 -18.20
N ILE A 23 -4.28 -12.17 -17.96
CA ILE A 23 -4.71 -12.79 -16.70
C ILE A 23 -3.98 -14.10 -16.47
N PHE A 24 -3.90 -14.99 -17.47
CA PHE A 24 -3.16 -16.24 -17.36
C PHE A 24 -1.66 -15.99 -17.10
N GLY A 25 -1.07 -15.01 -17.80
CA GLY A 25 0.31 -14.60 -17.59
C GLY A 25 0.56 -14.14 -16.15
N VAL A 26 -0.33 -13.31 -15.61
CA VAL A 26 -0.28 -12.85 -14.21
C VAL A 26 -0.46 -14.02 -13.24
N ILE A 27 -1.41 -14.93 -13.48
CA ILE A 27 -1.63 -16.10 -12.61
C ILE A 27 -0.39 -17.01 -12.58
N PHE A 28 0.16 -17.36 -13.75
CA PHE A 28 1.38 -18.18 -13.83
C PHE A 28 2.57 -17.49 -13.15
N PHE A 29 2.69 -16.17 -13.33
CA PHE A 29 3.71 -15.36 -12.67
C PHE A 29 3.58 -15.41 -11.15
N LEU A 30 2.35 -15.23 -10.64
CA LEU A 30 2.04 -15.29 -9.21
C LEU A 30 2.14 -16.69 -8.61
N MET A 31 2.04 -17.74 -9.43
CA MET A 31 2.14 -19.14 -8.99
C MET A 31 3.60 -19.60 -8.83
N ALA A 32 4.55 -18.98 -9.55
CA ALA A 32 5.96 -19.34 -9.51
C ALA A 32 6.92 -18.16 -9.21
N PRO A 33 6.66 -17.30 -8.20
CA PRO A 33 7.43 -16.09 -7.98
C PRO A 33 8.90 -16.38 -7.65
N ALA A 34 9.18 -17.41 -6.86
CA ALA A 34 10.54 -17.80 -6.49
C ALA A 34 11.35 -18.33 -7.68
N ALA A 35 10.72 -19.11 -8.57
CA ALA A 35 11.38 -19.66 -9.75
C ALA A 35 11.73 -18.55 -10.77
N ILE A 36 10.80 -17.60 -10.96
CA ILE A 36 11.02 -16.45 -11.83
C ILE A 36 12.11 -15.55 -11.27
N TRP A 37 12.09 -15.29 -9.96
CA TRP A 37 13.14 -14.51 -9.30
C TRP A 37 14.52 -15.16 -9.43
N ALA A 38 14.62 -16.48 -9.20
CA ALA A 38 15.86 -17.22 -9.39
C ALA A 38 16.35 -17.18 -10.85
N TRP A 39 15.42 -17.26 -11.81
CA TRP A 39 15.75 -17.09 -13.23
C TRP A 39 16.26 -15.68 -13.55
N VAL A 40 15.66 -14.62 -13.00
CA VAL A 40 16.16 -13.24 -13.16
C VAL A 40 17.57 -13.09 -12.58
N ILE A 41 17.83 -13.62 -11.37
CA ILE A 41 19.16 -13.58 -10.74
C ILE A 41 20.19 -14.36 -11.55
N SER A 42 19.79 -15.44 -12.24
CA SER A 42 20.71 -16.24 -13.05
C SER A 42 21.35 -15.46 -14.21
N TRP A 43 20.75 -14.34 -14.62
CA TRP A 43 21.28 -13.46 -15.67
C TRP A 43 22.29 -12.43 -15.14
N ILE A 44 22.42 -12.33 -13.82
CA ILE A 44 23.24 -11.34 -13.14
C ILE A 44 24.64 -11.90 -12.85
N PRO A 45 25.72 -11.11 -13.04
CA PRO A 45 27.07 -11.54 -12.67
C PRO A 45 27.17 -11.94 -11.19
N ARG A 46 27.89 -13.03 -10.90
CA ARG A 46 28.07 -13.59 -9.53
C ARG A 46 28.53 -12.57 -8.46
N LYS A 47 29.22 -11.49 -8.87
CA LYS A 47 29.65 -10.43 -7.95
C LYS A 47 28.50 -9.56 -7.44
N ALA A 48 27.44 -9.38 -8.24
CA ALA A 48 26.30 -8.54 -7.92
C ALA A 48 25.04 -9.35 -7.55
N SER A 49 24.99 -10.64 -7.89
CA SER A 49 23.82 -11.50 -7.67
C SER A 49 23.38 -11.57 -6.21
N HIS A 50 24.33 -11.56 -5.25
CA HIS A 50 24.03 -11.57 -3.83
C HIS A 50 23.30 -10.29 -3.38
N HIS A 51 23.90 -9.12 -3.65
CA HIS A 51 23.33 -7.83 -3.28
C HIS A 51 21.96 -7.58 -3.92
N ILE A 52 21.75 -8.06 -5.16
CA ILE A 52 20.47 -7.91 -5.86
C ILE A 52 19.40 -8.87 -5.31
N ASP A 53 19.76 -10.10 -4.91
CA ASP A 53 18.82 -11.00 -4.22
C ASP A 53 18.33 -10.38 -2.91
N VAL A 54 19.27 -9.86 -2.10
CA VAL A 54 18.94 -9.22 -0.83
C VAL A 54 18.06 -7.98 -1.04
N ALA A 55 18.44 -7.10 -1.98
CA ALA A 55 17.64 -5.92 -2.31
C ALA A 55 16.21 -6.27 -2.78
N GLY A 56 16.07 -7.34 -3.58
CA GLY A 56 14.76 -7.81 -4.03
C GLY A 56 13.89 -8.35 -2.90
N ARG A 57 14.48 -9.09 -1.94
CA ARG A 57 13.77 -9.55 -0.74
C ARG A 57 13.32 -8.38 0.14
N ILE A 58 14.19 -7.38 0.34
CA ILE A 58 13.84 -6.15 1.07
C ILE A 58 12.66 -5.44 0.43
N ALA A 59 12.68 -5.29 -0.90
CA ALA A 59 11.58 -4.69 -1.64
C ALA A 59 10.29 -5.51 -1.49
N TRP A 60 10.38 -6.83 -1.62
CA TRP A 60 9.24 -7.73 -1.47
C TRP A 60 8.60 -7.67 -0.07
N ASP A 61 9.42 -7.69 0.98
CA ASP A 61 8.96 -7.61 2.36
C ASP A 61 8.32 -6.25 2.64
N SER A 62 8.90 -5.16 2.10
CA SER A 62 8.33 -3.81 2.21
C SER A 62 6.95 -3.71 1.57
N ILE A 63 6.80 -4.22 0.34
CA ILE A 63 5.54 -4.16 -0.41
C ILE A 63 4.49 -5.06 0.23
N SER A 64 4.85 -6.31 0.57
CA SER A 64 3.92 -7.30 1.12
C SER A 64 3.49 -6.95 2.55
N GLY A 65 4.41 -6.45 3.37
CA GLY A 65 4.14 -5.93 4.72
C GLY A 65 3.22 -4.72 4.68
N TYR A 66 3.51 -3.73 3.84
CA TYR A 66 2.65 -2.56 3.65
C TYR A 66 1.25 -2.94 3.18
N THR A 67 1.14 -3.83 2.18
CA THR A 67 -0.15 -4.24 1.62
C THR A 67 -1.02 -4.94 2.65
N ARG A 68 -0.45 -5.83 3.47
CA ARG A 68 -1.18 -6.45 4.59
C ARG A 68 -1.58 -5.41 5.63
N GLY A 69 -0.67 -4.51 5.95
CA GLY A 69 -0.90 -3.49 6.97
C GLY A 69 -2.02 -2.53 6.59
N ILE A 70 -2.00 -1.99 5.37
CA ILE A 70 -3.02 -1.03 4.92
C ILE A 70 -4.41 -1.65 4.85
N VAL A 71 -4.54 -2.93 4.50
CA VAL A 71 -5.84 -3.62 4.48
C VAL A 71 -6.41 -3.77 5.89
N ILE A 72 -5.55 -4.13 6.87
CA ILE A 72 -5.96 -4.24 8.27
C ILE A 72 -6.37 -2.87 8.82
N VAL A 73 -5.54 -1.84 8.59
CA VAL A 73 -5.83 -0.47 9.00
C VAL A 73 -7.14 0.03 8.39
N ALA A 74 -7.31 -0.09 7.07
CA ALA A 74 -8.51 0.34 6.36
C ALA A 74 -9.78 -0.34 6.90
N PHE A 75 -9.70 -1.63 7.21
CA PHE A 75 -10.81 -2.36 7.80
C PHE A 75 -11.14 -1.87 9.21
N LEU A 76 -10.13 -1.68 10.06
CA LEU A 76 -10.33 -1.21 11.43
C LEU A 76 -10.88 0.23 11.45
N ASP A 77 -10.39 1.12 10.59
CA ASP A 77 -10.90 2.48 10.43
C ASP A 77 -12.37 2.49 10.02
N ALA A 78 -12.70 1.73 8.98
CA ALA A 78 -14.08 1.60 8.52
C ALA A 78 -15.00 1.07 9.61
N LEU A 79 -14.54 0.09 10.39
CA LEU A 79 -15.29 -0.50 11.50
C LEU A 79 -15.50 0.50 12.65
N LEU A 80 -14.46 1.24 13.05
CA LEU A 80 -14.56 2.24 14.12
C LEU A 80 -15.49 3.39 13.72
N VAL A 81 -15.34 3.91 12.50
CA VAL A 81 -16.22 4.96 11.99
C VAL A 81 -17.65 4.44 11.86
N PHE A 82 -17.84 3.20 11.38
CA PHE A 82 -19.17 2.59 11.30
C PHE A 82 -19.87 2.53 12.66
N ILE A 83 -19.18 2.01 13.68
CA ILE A 83 -19.72 1.91 15.04
C ILE A 83 -20.04 3.31 15.59
N GLY A 84 -19.14 4.28 15.43
CA GLY A 84 -19.38 5.64 15.88
C GLY A 84 -20.57 6.31 15.19
N LEU A 85 -20.74 6.11 13.88
CA LEU A 85 -21.88 6.63 13.13
C LEU A 85 -23.21 5.95 13.53
N LEU A 86 -23.19 4.66 13.85
CA LEU A 86 -24.35 3.95 14.39
C LEU A 86 -24.77 4.50 15.76
N ILE A 87 -23.81 4.78 16.66
CA ILE A 87 -24.08 5.38 17.97
C ILE A 87 -24.69 6.76 17.82
N LEU A 88 -24.22 7.56 16.86
CA LEU A 88 -24.78 8.87 16.51
C LEU A 88 -26.11 8.77 15.72
N GLY A 89 -26.53 7.55 15.38
CA GLY A 89 -27.79 7.25 14.70
C GLY A 89 -27.83 7.69 13.24
N VAL A 90 -26.70 7.91 12.58
CA VAL A 90 -26.63 8.36 11.18
C VAL A 90 -27.09 7.21 10.26
N PRO A 91 -28.19 7.38 9.49
CA PRO A 91 -28.76 6.28 8.70
C PRO A 91 -27.81 5.72 7.64
N LEU A 92 -26.98 6.59 7.08
CA LEU A 92 -26.00 6.27 6.02
C LEU A 92 -24.66 5.73 6.56
N ALA A 93 -24.61 5.28 7.82
CA ALA A 93 -23.40 4.72 8.42
C ALA A 93 -22.71 3.64 7.57
N PRO A 94 -23.41 2.62 7.00
CA PRO A 94 -22.75 1.61 6.17
C PRO A 94 -22.11 2.19 4.91
N ALA A 95 -22.79 3.15 4.27
CA ALA A 95 -22.30 3.78 3.04
C ALA A 95 -21.06 4.64 3.31
N LEU A 96 -21.07 5.42 4.39
CA LEU A 96 -19.94 6.25 4.79
C LEU A 96 -18.73 5.40 5.22
N ALA A 97 -18.97 4.30 5.94
CA ALA A 97 -17.91 3.36 6.30
C ALA A 97 -17.25 2.72 5.07
N ALA A 98 -18.02 2.42 4.02
CA ALA A 98 -17.46 1.94 2.75
C ALA A 98 -16.60 3.01 2.05
N VAL A 99 -17.00 4.29 2.12
CA VAL A 99 -16.17 5.39 1.60
C VAL A 99 -14.86 5.52 2.39
N VAL A 100 -14.90 5.41 3.72
CA VAL A 100 -13.70 5.40 4.56
C VAL A 100 -12.79 4.23 4.20
N PHE A 101 -13.36 3.02 4.06
CA PHE A 101 -12.62 1.82 3.69
C PHE A 101 -11.87 1.98 2.37
N ILE A 102 -12.55 2.48 1.33
CA ILE A 102 -11.94 2.72 0.01
C ILE A 102 -10.94 3.89 0.09
N GLY A 103 -11.29 4.94 0.83
CA GLY A 103 -10.44 6.12 1.01
C GLY A 103 -9.11 5.81 1.69
N ALA A 104 -9.11 4.90 2.67
CA ALA A 104 -7.93 4.50 3.43
C ALA A 104 -6.80 3.92 2.56
N PHE A 105 -7.10 3.44 1.35
CA PHE A 105 -6.07 3.00 0.40
C PHE A 105 -5.24 4.14 -0.19
N ILE A 106 -5.73 5.39 -0.14
CA ILE A 106 -5.00 6.57 -0.58
C ILE A 106 -4.47 7.30 0.66
N PRO A 107 -3.20 7.09 1.05
CA PRO A 107 -2.66 7.70 2.26
C PRO A 107 -2.73 9.22 2.18
N VAL A 108 -2.88 9.87 3.34
CA VAL A 108 -2.98 11.34 3.50
C VAL A 108 -4.28 11.96 2.95
N ILE A 109 -4.79 11.48 1.82
CA ILE A 109 -5.96 12.06 1.14
C ILE A 109 -7.27 11.41 1.58
N GLY A 110 -7.27 10.10 1.85
CA GLY A 110 -8.47 9.33 2.16
C GLY A 110 -9.25 9.85 3.36
N ALA A 111 -8.58 10.03 4.50
CA ALA A 111 -9.22 10.40 5.75
C ALA A 111 -9.87 11.80 5.73
N PRO A 112 -9.22 12.86 5.20
CA PRO A 112 -9.86 14.17 5.05
C PRO A 112 -11.09 14.13 4.13
N VAL A 113 -10.99 13.44 2.99
CA VAL A 113 -12.08 13.34 2.01
C VAL A 113 -13.26 12.57 2.62
N ALA A 114 -12.99 11.43 3.28
CA ALA A 114 -14.04 10.65 3.92
C ALA A 114 -14.71 11.42 5.07
N THR A 115 -13.92 12.15 5.89
CA THR A 115 -14.45 13.02 6.95
C THR A 115 -15.34 14.12 6.38
N PHE A 116 -14.93 14.75 5.29
CA PHE A 116 -15.72 15.78 4.61
C PHE A 116 -17.08 15.26 4.14
N PHE A 117 -17.10 14.13 3.45
CA PHE A 117 -18.36 13.50 3.02
C PHE A 117 -19.22 13.05 4.20
N ALA A 118 -18.62 12.44 5.23
CA ALA A 118 -19.33 12.02 6.43
C ALA A 118 -19.98 13.20 7.17
N ALA A 119 -19.27 14.32 7.30
CA ALA A 119 -19.79 15.53 7.94
C ALA A 119 -20.95 16.15 7.17
N ILE A 120 -20.86 16.24 5.83
CA ILE A 120 -21.94 16.76 4.99
C ILE A 120 -23.19 15.88 5.07
N VAL A 121 -23.01 14.56 4.97
CA VAL A 121 -24.13 13.62 5.05
C VAL A 121 -24.78 13.65 6.43
N ALA A 122 -23.99 13.69 7.50
CA ALA A 122 -24.50 13.83 8.86
C ALA A 122 -25.26 15.16 9.06
N LEU A 123 -24.75 16.26 8.48
CA LEU A 123 -25.42 17.56 8.51
C LEU A 123 -26.80 17.49 7.83
N ALA A 124 -26.87 16.85 6.66
CA ALA A 124 -28.11 16.71 5.90
C ALA A 124 -29.15 15.83 6.62
N GLU A 125 -28.72 14.73 7.24
CA GLU A 125 -29.62 13.74 7.86
C GLU A 125 -30.05 14.09 9.30
N LYS A 126 -29.16 14.73 10.07
CA LYS A 126 -29.32 14.89 11.52
C LYS A 126 -29.07 16.31 12.04
N GLY A 127 -28.60 17.21 11.18
CA GLY A 127 -28.32 18.60 11.54
C GLY A 127 -26.91 18.85 12.10
N PRO A 128 -26.62 20.11 12.47
CA PRO A 128 -25.26 20.60 12.69
C PRO A 128 -24.57 20.00 13.91
N LEU A 129 -25.32 19.67 14.97
CA LEU A 129 -24.73 19.06 16.16
C LEU A 129 -24.12 17.69 15.85
N ILE A 130 -24.86 16.83 15.13
CA ILE A 130 -24.35 15.51 14.76
C ILE A 130 -23.21 15.63 13.75
N ALA A 131 -23.25 16.57 12.81
CA ALA A 131 -22.14 16.81 11.89
C ALA A 131 -20.83 17.14 12.62
N VAL A 132 -20.88 18.02 13.64
CA VAL A 132 -19.71 18.33 14.47
C VAL A 132 -19.24 17.11 15.24
N LEU A 133 -20.15 16.32 15.82
CA LEU A 133 -19.79 15.09 16.52
C LEU A 133 -19.14 14.06 15.58
N VAL A 134 -19.57 13.97 14.33
CA VAL A 134 -18.93 13.11 13.32
C VAL A 134 -17.51 13.57 13.00
N ILE A 135 -17.27 14.88 12.87
CA ILE A 135 -15.91 15.41 12.67
C ILE A 135 -15.03 15.07 13.88
N VAL A 136 -15.53 15.26 15.10
CA VAL A 136 -14.79 14.92 16.32
C VAL A 136 -14.50 13.41 16.37
N LEU A 137 -15.48 12.57 16.05
CA LEU A 137 -15.33 11.13 15.97
C LEU A 137 -14.22 10.73 14.98
N THR A 138 -14.23 11.25 13.76
CA THR A 138 -13.23 10.86 12.75
C THR A 138 -11.83 11.38 13.08
N ILE A 139 -11.71 12.53 13.75
CA ILE A 139 -10.42 13.00 14.28
C ILE A 139 -9.90 12.06 15.36
N ILE A 140 -10.76 11.61 16.29
CA ILE A 140 -10.37 10.66 17.33
C ILE A 140 -9.93 9.33 16.71
N VAL A 141 -10.70 8.79 15.76
CA VAL A 141 -10.35 7.56 15.04
C VAL A 141 -9.02 7.73 14.30
N GLY A 142 -8.84 8.82 13.54
CA GLY A 142 -7.61 9.08 12.81
C GLY A 142 -6.39 9.30 13.72
N SER A 143 -6.58 9.88 14.89
CA SER A 143 -5.50 10.01 15.88
C SER A 143 -5.12 8.63 16.45
N PHE A 144 -6.11 7.80 16.75
CA PHE A 144 -5.87 6.42 17.18
C PHE A 144 -5.21 5.57 16.09
N ASP A 145 -5.58 5.76 14.82
CA ASP A 145 -4.89 5.13 13.69
C ASP A 145 -3.40 5.50 13.68
N GLY A 146 -3.10 6.81 13.70
CA GLY A 146 -1.73 7.31 13.65
C GLY A 146 -0.87 6.88 14.84
N ASP A 147 -1.41 6.96 16.06
CA ASP A 147 -0.62 6.74 17.28
C ASP A 147 -0.54 5.27 17.72
N VAL A 148 -1.55 4.45 17.37
CA VAL A 148 -1.67 3.07 17.89
C VAL A 148 -1.71 2.04 16.77
N MET A 149 -2.60 2.20 15.78
CA MET A 149 -2.77 1.17 14.75
C MET A 149 -1.57 1.09 13.82
N GLN A 150 -1.07 2.22 13.30
CA GLN A 150 0.06 2.22 12.38
C GLN A 150 1.32 1.59 12.98
N PRO A 151 1.77 1.95 14.20
CA PRO A 151 2.93 1.29 14.82
C PRO A 151 2.71 -0.20 15.07
N LEU A 152 1.49 -0.61 15.43
CA LEU A 152 1.17 -2.00 15.77
C LEU A 152 1.05 -2.88 14.51
N VAL A 153 0.51 -2.34 13.42
CA VAL A 153 0.20 -3.08 12.20
C VAL A 153 1.33 -3.01 11.17
N MET A 154 1.97 -1.84 11.01
CA MET A 154 3.05 -1.64 10.05
C MET A 154 4.46 -1.80 10.66
N GLY A 155 4.58 -1.83 11.99
CA GLY A 155 5.84 -2.09 12.71
C GLY A 155 6.94 -1.05 12.49
N LYS A 156 8.20 -1.42 12.79
CA LYS A 156 9.42 -0.59 12.56
C LYS A 156 9.80 -0.42 11.08
N ALA A 157 9.08 -1.07 10.17
CA ALA A 157 9.47 -1.24 8.77
C ALA A 157 9.42 0.05 7.93
N VAL A 158 8.79 1.12 8.44
CA VAL A 158 8.66 2.37 7.68
C VAL A 158 8.95 3.59 8.57
N ASN A 159 10.19 3.69 9.06
CA ASN A 159 10.72 4.95 9.60
C ASN A 159 11.00 5.97 8.47
N LEU A 160 10.02 6.18 7.59
CA LEU A 160 10.04 7.24 6.60
C LEU A 160 9.53 8.51 7.26
N HIS A 161 10.27 9.59 7.09
CA HIS A 161 9.79 10.91 7.52
C HIS A 161 8.46 11.22 6.80
N PRO A 162 7.41 11.75 7.48
CA PRO A 162 6.12 12.03 6.85
C PRO A 162 6.22 12.88 5.58
N LEU A 163 7.17 13.82 5.55
CA LEU A 163 7.48 14.62 4.37
C LEU A 163 7.90 13.76 3.16
N ALA A 164 8.69 12.70 3.37
CA ALA A 164 9.11 11.80 2.29
C ALA A 164 7.92 11.05 1.70
N ILE A 165 6.95 10.65 2.53
CA ILE A 165 5.71 10.00 2.09
C ILE A 165 4.90 10.96 1.22
N VAL A 166 4.71 12.21 1.65
CA VAL A 166 3.98 13.22 0.88
C VAL A 166 4.65 13.50 -0.46
N ILE A 167 5.98 13.65 -0.48
CA ILE A 167 6.75 13.86 -1.72
C ILE A 167 6.62 12.64 -2.65
N ALA A 168 6.72 11.42 -2.12
CA ALA A 168 6.58 10.20 -2.90
C ALA A 168 5.17 10.10 -3.52
N ILE A 169 4.12 10.38 -2.74
CA ILE A 169 2.73 10.38 -3.23
C ILE A 169 2.57 11.43 -4.33
N ALA A 170 3.08 12.64 -4.14
CA ALA A 170 3.02 13.70 -5.15
C ALA A 170 3.76 13.30 -6.44
N ALA A 171 4.97 12.74 -6.32
CA ALA A 171 5.74 12.27 -7.46
C ALA A 171 5.03 11.12 -8.20
N GLY A 172 4.48 10.15 -7.47
CA GLY A 172 3.68 9.07 -8.03
C GLY A 172 2.42 9.56 -8.73
N ALA A 173 1.71 10.52 -8.11
CA ALA A 173 0.53 11.16 -8.68
C ALA A 173 0.83 11.87 -10.00
N ILE A 174 1.96 12.57 -10.10
CA ILE A 174 2.38 13.25 -11.33
C ILE A 174 2.79 12.22 -12.40
N ALA A 175 3.44 11.13 -12.03
CA ALA A 175 3.97 10.15 -12.96
C ALA A 175 2.90 9.21 -13.56
N LEU A 176 2.01 8.66 -12.72
CA LEU A 176 1.04 7.62 -13.10
C LEU A 176 -0.39 7.94 -12.62
N GLY A 177 -0.67 9.17 -12.20
CA GLY A 177 -1.97 9.55 -11.66
C GLY A 177 -2.29 8.84 -10.35
N ILE A 178 -3.57 8.51 -10.16
CA ILE A 178 -4.04 7.86 -8.92
C ILE A 178 -3.35 6.51 -8.66
N VAL A 179 -3.01 5.77 -9.72
CA VAL A 179 -2.30 4.49 -9.60
C VAL A 179 -0.91 4.72 -9.00
N GLY A 180 -0.20 5.75 -9.44
CA GLY A 180 1.12 6.09 -8.89
C GLY A 180 1.06 6.57 -7.45
N ALA A 181 0.02 7.33 -7.09
CA ALA A 181 -0.20 7.77 -5.71
C ALA A 181 -0.41 6.58 -4.75
N LEU A 182 -1.16 5.55 -5.18
CA LEU A 182 -1.45 4.35 -4.38
C LEU A 182 -0.20 3.51 -4.09
N ILE A 183 0.69 3.36 -5.09
CA ILE A 183 1.90 2.53 -4.96
C ILE A 183 3.13 3.31 -4.49
N ALA A 184 3.03 4.64 -4.34
CA ALA A 184 4.16 5.49 -3.99
C ALA A 184 4.80 5.12 -2.64
N VAL A 185 3.98 4.88 -1.62
CA VAL A 185 4.46 4.59 -0.26
C VAL A 185 5.23 3.26 -0.17
N PRO A 186 4.73 2.12 -0.68
CA PRO A 186 5.49 0.88 -0.64
C PRO A 186 6.75 0.93 -1.50
N ILE A 187 6.75 1.66 -2.62
CA ILE A 187 7.96 1.88 -3.43
C ILE A 187 8.98 2.71 -2.66
N ALA A 188 8.55 3.80 -2.01
CA ALA A 188 9.42 4.62 -1.18
C ALA A 188 10.02 3.82 -0.02
N GLY A 189 9.23 2.95 0.61
CA GLY A 189 9.69 2.02 1.64
C GLY A 189 10.75 1.05 1.13
N ALA A 190 10.50 0.42 -0.03
CA ALA A 190 11.45 -0.48 -0.67
C ALA A 190 12.78 0.23 -1.02
N VAL A 191 12.72 1.41 -1.64
CA VAL A 191 13.90 2.20 -1.98
C VAL A 191 14.68 2.60 -0.73
N TYR A 192 13.98 3.00 0.33
CA TYR A 192 14.61 3.37 1.60
C TYR A 192 15.29 2.18 2.29
N GLY A 193 14.63 1.02 2.33
CA GLY A 193 15.21 -0.22 2.86
C GLY A 193 16.47 -0.65 2.09
N ILE A 194 16.41 -0.61 0.74
CA ILE A 194 17.58 -0.91 -0.10
C ILE A 194 18.71 0.10 0.14
N ALA A 195 18.40 1.39 0.23
CA ALA A 195 19.39 2.43 0.49
C ALA A 195 20.08 2.24 1.85
N LYS A 196 19.32 1.84 2.88
CA LYS A 196 19.85 1.48 4.20
C LYS A 196 20.82 0.30 4.13
N TYR A 197 20.43 -0.76 3.42
CA TYR A 197 21.28 -1.94 3.19
C TYR A 197 22.59 -1.57 2.47
N VAL A 198 22.51 -0.85 1.35
CA VAL A 198 23.71 -0.46 0.57
C VAL A 198 24.62 0.50 1.34
N THR A 199 24.07 1.36 2.21
CA THR A 199 24.85 2.30 3.01
C THR A 199 25.37 1.72 4.33
N GLY A 200 25.08 0.45 4.63
CA GLY A 200 25.50 -0.20 5.87
C GLY A 200 24.86 0.41 7.13
N ARG A 201 23.74 1.11 6.99
CA ARG A 201 23.03 1.79 8.08
C ARG A 201 21.95 0.93 8.73
N ASP A 202 21.94 -0.36 8.43
CA ASP A 202 21.02 -1.35 8.99
C ASP A 202 21.77 -2.60 9.50
N PRO A 203 22.42 -2.51 10.67
CA PRO A 203 23.22 -3.59 11.23
C PRO A 203 22.40 -4.77 11.77
N GLU A 204 21.07 -4.64 11.88
CA GLU A 204 20.17 -5.71 12.34
C GLU A 204 19.38 -6.36 11.20
N HIS A 205 19.67 -6.01 9.94
CA HIS A 205 18.92 -6.56 8.82
C HIS A 205 19.17 -8.08 8.72
N PRO A 206 18.14 -8.93 8.51
CA PRO A 206 18.28 -10.40 8.49
C PRO A 206 19.25 -10.99 7.44
N PHE A 207 19.84 -10.14 6.60
CA PHE A 207 20.83 -10.47 5.58
C PHE A 207 22.18 -9.78 5.85
N ASN A 208 22.52 -9.56 7.14
CA ASN A 208 23.78 -8.95 7.53
C ASN A 208 24.92 -9.97 7.30
N ASP A 209 25.76 -9.70 6.31
CA ASP A 209 27.01 -10.42 6.07
C ASP A 209 28.07 -9.96 7.09
N GLU A 210 27.88 -10.19 8.38
CA GLU A 210 29.03 -10.10 9.29
C GLU A 210 29.97 -11.27 8.93
N PRO A 211 31.24 -11.00 8.54
CA PRO A 211 32.22 -12.07 8.45
C PRO A 211 32.35 -12.66 9.86
N GLU A 212 32.09 -13.95 10.00
CA GLU A 212 32.41 -14.71 11.21
C GLU A 212 33.82 -14.29 11.67
N PRO A 213 34.02 -13.89 12.95
CA PRO A 213 35.34 -13.56 13.44
C PRO A 213 36.26 -14.75 13.17
N GLN A 214 37.26 -14.56 12.30
CA GLN A 214 38.24 -15.61 12.04
C GLN A 214 38.81 -16.03 13.39
N PRO A 215 38.77 -17.33 13.76
CA PRO A 215 39.38 -17.77 14.99
C PRO A 215 40.84 -17.34 14.92
N VAL A 216 41.22 -16.41 15.80
CA VAL A 216 42.59 -15.95 15.95
C VAL A 216 43.43 -17.21 16.07
N ALA A 217 44.26 -17.46 15.06
CA ALA A 217 45.17 -18.58 15.05
C ALA A 217 45.95 -18.51 16.36
N ALA A 218 45.61 -19.40 17.28
CA ALA A 218 46.31 -19.54 18.55
C ALA A 218 47.73 -19.96 18.18
N ALA A 219 48.65 -19.00 18.32
CA ALA A 219 50.09 -19.17 18.18
C ALA A 219 50.64 -20.02 19.34
#